data_AF-A0A2S2NVA5-F1
#
_entry.id   AF-A0A2S2NVA5-F1
#
_cell.length_a   1.000
_cell.length_b   1.000
_cell.length_c   1.000
_cell.angle_alpha   90.00
_cell.angle_beta   90.00
_cell.angle_gamma   90.00
#
_symmetry.space_group_name_H-M   'P 1'
#
loop_
_entity.id
_entity.type
_entity.pdbx_description
1 polymer ?
#
loop_
_entity_poly.entity_id
_entity_poly.type
_entity_poly.pdbx_seq_one_letter_code
_entity_poly.pdbx_strand_id
1 'polypeptide(L)'
;MFEFLGATAATAMNSESSRSHAIFSITIETSQPDVTGEYHVKVGRLRLVDLAGSERQSKTGALGIRFKEATKINLSLSTLGNVISALVDGKSTHIPYRNSKLTRILQDSLGGNSKTVMCATVGPAGFNYDETISTLRYANRAKNIQNTSKANEDPKEALLRQFQMEIEALKKQIDDSSKGLSEADDDGEEEGEEEGLVVGASEEVANAVQSKREELDAARQEMIRLKEKLENMEKKIIVGGENLLEKSVAQEKLLEDSAKELLDRKSRQMNLNMRLQEVQAEKLDTEDKYSGLQERSGALSKKLKKLSAAILAVKEDLKDTEDEGKREIVELKQILKQTSKELKMQEVIIEHFVPDDYLELIKKNSFWNEEIGEWELR
;
A
#
# COMPACT_ATOMS: atom_id res chain seq x y z
N MET A 1 -19.71 7.24 -19.48
CA MET A 1 -20.20 5.86 -19.22
C MET A 1 -20.98 5.92 -17.91
N PHE A 2 -22.31 5.78 -17.96
CA PHE A 2 -23.18 5.85 -16.79
C PHE A 2 -23.24 4.46 -16.14
N GLU A 3 -22.61 4.27 -14.99
CA GLU A 3 -22.88 3.10 -14.13
C GLU A 3 -23.89 3.50 -13.06
N PHE A 4 -25.18 3.25 -13.34
CA PHE A 4 -26.20 3.19 -12.29
C PHE A 4 -26.24 1.74 -11.76
N LEU A 5 -25.76 1.53 -10.54
CA LEU A 5 -26.01 0.29 -9.78
C LEU A 5 -27.12 0.59 -8.75
N GLY A 6 -28.37 0.26 -9.09
CA GLY A 6 -29.50 0.31 -8.16
C GLY A 6 -30.52 -0.77 -8.48
N ALA A 7 -30.76 -1.69 -7.53
CA ALA A 7 -31.81 -2.70 -7.59
C ALA A 7 -32.96 -2.28 -6.65
N THR A 8 -34.20 -2.52 -7.07
CA THR A 8 -35.44 -1.92 -6.56
C THR A 8 -36.11 -2.74 -5.43
N ALA A 9 -36.49 -2.10 -4.31
CA ALA A 9 -37.62 -2.47 -3.42
C ALA A 9 -37.81 -1.49 -2.22
N ALA A 10 -39.02 -0.97 -2.02
CA ALA A 10 -39.37 0.05 -1.00
C ALA A 10 -39.66 -0.52 0.42
N THR A 11 -39.55 0.34 1.46
CA THR A 11 -39.98 0.08 2.86
C THR A 11 -40.61 1.32 3.52
N ALA A 12 -41.48 1.09 4.52
CA ALA A 12 -42.45 2.03 5.10
C ALA A 12 -41.92 3.23 5.93
N MET A 13 -40.60 3.49 5.99
CA MET A 13 -40.06 4.64 6.74
C MET A 13 -39.07 5.51 5.94
N ASN A 14 -38.78 5.17 4.68
CA ASN A 14 -38.07 6.05 3.76
C ASN A 14 -38.12 5.48 2.33
N SER A 15 -38.22 6.37 1.35
CA SER A 15 -38.06 6.05 -0.05
C SER A 15 -36.67 5.45 -0.31
N GLU A 16 -36.61 4.68 -1.39
CA GLU A 16 -35.46 3.98 -1.98
C GLU A 16 -34.10 4.72 -1.92
N SER A 17 -34.10 6.06 -1.82
CA SER A 17 -32.91 6.92 -1.79
C SER A 17 -32.07 6.84 -0.52
N SER A 18 -32.63 6.48 0.64
CA SER A 18 -31.90 6.59 1.93
C SER A 18 -30.81 5.53 2.13
N ARG A 19 -30.76 4.54 1.23
CA ARG A 19 -30.01 3.29 1.40
C ARG A 19 -28.92 3.08 0.35
N SER A 20 -28.66 4.05 -0.50
CA SER A 20 -27.59 3.98 -1.52
C SER A 20 -26.71 5.21 -1.49
N HIS A 21 -25.47 5.06 -1.95
CA HIS A 21 -24.56 6.19 -2.15
C HIS A 21 -24.60 6.57 -3.63
N ALA A 22 -24.80 7.85 -3.92
CA ALA A 22 -24.72 8.38 -5.27
C ALA A 22 -23.41 9.17 -5.45
N ILE A 23 -22.68 8.89 -6.53
CA ILE A 23 -21.45 9.58 -6.88
C ILE A 23 -21.60 10.13 -8.29
N PHE A 24 -21.60 11.45 -8.40
CA PHE A 24 -21.61 12.16 -9.67
C PHE A 24 -20.24 12.78 -9.91
N SER A 25 -19.62 12.47 -11.06
CA SER A 25 -18.27 12.94 -11.38
C SER A 25 -18.27 13.74 -12.67
N ILE A 26 -17.70 14.95 -12.62
CA ILE A 26 -17.41 15.78 -13.77
C ILE A 26 -15.89 15.85 -13.92
N THR A 27 -15.39 15.48 -15.10
CA THR A 27 -13.99 15.67 -15.48
C THR A 27 -13.92 16.84 -16.45
N ILE A 28 -13.06 17.80 -16.17
CA ILE A 28 -12.80 18.98 -17.00
C ILE A 28 -11.35 18.90 -17.46
N GLU A 29 -11.17 18.85 -18.75
CA GLU A 29 -9.85 18.91 -19.38
C GLU A 29 -9.69 20.29 -20.02
N THR A 30 -8.62 20.99 -19.68
CA THR A 30 -8.31 22.31 -20.24
C THR A 30 -6.95 22.24 -20.91
N SER A 31 -6.89 22.63 -22.17
CA SER A 31 -5.64 22.85 -22.89
C SER A 31 -5.41 24.36 -23.01
N GLN A 32 -4.31 24.86 -22.46
CA GLN A 32 -3.93 26.28 -22.56
C GLN A 32 -2.46 26.39 -22.98
N PRO A 33 -2.12 27.33 -23.87
CA PRO A 33 -0.72 27.61 -24.20
C PRO A 33 -0.01 28.27 -23.02
N ASP A 34 1.19 27.80 -22.66
CA ASP A 34 2.08 28.47 -21.69
C ASP A 34 2.74 29.71 -22.31
N VAL A 35 3.51 30.43 -21.51
CA VAL A 35 4.32 31.60 -21.92
C VAL A 35 5.27 31.29 -23.09
N THR A 36 5.62 30.01 -23.27
CA THR A 36 6.48 29.50 -24.36
C THR A 36 5.72 29.15 -25.64
N GLY A 37 4.39 29.18 -25.64
CA GLY A 37 3.54 28.77 -26.76
C GLY A 37 3.24 27.27 -26.84
N GLU A 38 3.74 26.46 -25.90
CA GLU A 38 3.41 25.04 -25.80
C GLU A 38 2.05 24.83 -25.11
N TYR A 39 1.22 23.94 -25.65
CA TYR A 39 -0.10 23.64 -25.08
C TYR A 39 0.01 22.63 -23.94
N HIS A 40 -0.41 23.02 -22.73
CA HIS A 40 -0.47 22.11 -21.58
C HIS A 40 -1.88 21.68 -21.28
N VAL A 41 -2.05 20.37 -21.05
CA VAL A 41 -3.33 19.80 -20.63
C VAL A 41 -3.39 19.67 -19.12
N LYS A 42 -4.37 20.32 -18.52
CA LYS A 42 -4.71 20.20 -17.09
C LYS A 42 -6.04 19.47 -16.95
N VAL A 43 -6.11 18.55 -15.98
CA VAL A 43 -7.32 17.75 -15.74
C VAL A 43 -7.88 18.00 -14.34
N GLY A 44 -8.99 18.71 -14.26
CA GLY A 44 -9.79 18.86 -13.05
C GLY A 44 -10.82 17.73 -12.93
N ARG A 45 -11.04 17.20 -11.73
CA ARG A 45 -12.13 16.26 -11.46
C ARG A 45 -12.94 16.71 -10.25
N LEU A 46 -14.20 17.07 -10.49
CA LEU A 46 -15.19 17.36 -9.47
C LEU A 46 -16.01 16.11 -9.17
N ARG A 47 -16.10 15.74 -7.89
CA ARG A 47 -16.94 14.63 -7.42
C ARG A 47 -17.97 15.18 -6.45
N LEU A 48 -19.25 15.02 -6.76
CA LEU A 48 -20.38 15.26 -5.87
C LEU A 48 -20.83 13.91 -5.33
N VAL A 49 -20.87 13.78 -4.02
CA VAL A 49 -21.14 12.51 -3.35
C VAL A 49 -22.30 12.73 -2.40
N ASP A 50 -23.39 12.00 -2.65
CA ASP A 50 -24.52 11.89 -1.74
C ASP A 50 -24.42 10.55 -1.02
N LEU A 51 -24.30 10.62 0.31
CA LEU A 51 -24.08 9.44 1.14
C LEU A 51 -25.41 8.90 1.63
N ALA A 52 -25.49 7.58 1.75
CA ALA A 52 -26.61 6.92 2.43
C ALA A 52 -26.77 7.45 3.87
N GLY A 53 -27.97 7.28 4.42
CA GLY A 53 -28.32 7.72 5.76
C GLY A 53 -27.34 7.24 6.83
N SER A 54 -26.92 8.12 7.74
CA SER A 54 -25.98 7.82 8.82
C SER A 54 -26.64 7.19 10.05
N GLU A 55 -27.96 7.01 10.02
CA GLU A 55 -28.74 6.49 11.13
C GLU A 55 -28.46 5.02 11.46
N ARG A 56 -28.63 4.69 12.74
CA ARG A 56 -28.39 3.32 13.24
C ARG A 56 -29.53 2.38 12.85
N GLN A 57 -29.14 1.15 12.48
CA GLN A 57 -30.05 0.08 12.03
C GLN A 57 -31.12 -0.29 13.06
N SER A 58 -30.80 -0.18 14.35
CA SER A 58 -31.74 -0.47 15.43
C SER A 58 -32.99 0.43 15.41
N LYS A 59 -32.95 1.57 14.70
CA LYS A 59 -34.10 2.46 14.51
C LYS A 59 -34.90 2.17 13.25
N THR A 60 -34.41 1.34 12.32
CA THR A 60 -35.04 1.13 11.01
C THR A 60 -36.00 -0.07 10.96
N GLY A 61 -36.00 -0.92 12.00
CA GLY A 61 -36.95 -2.04 12.15
C GLY A 61 -36.90 -3.10 11.03
N ALA A 62 -35.81 -3.17 10.26
CA ALA A 62 -35.72 -4.02 9.08
C ALA A 62 -35.33 -5.48 9.42
N LEU A 63 -36.17 -6.46 9.11
CA LEU A 63 -35.93 -7.90 9.32
C LEU A 63 -35.52 -8.64 8.02
N GLY A 64 -34.81 -9.76 8.16
CA GLY A 64 -34.56 -10.73 7.07
C GLY A 64 -33.55 -10.31 5.99
N ILE A 65 -33.89 -10.45 4.69
CA ILE A 65 -33.00 -10.10 3.56
C ILE A 65 -32.65 -8.61 3.58
N ARG A 66 -33.60 -7.77 4.00
CA ARG A 66 -33.43 -6.32 4.17
C ARG A 66 -32.43 -5.97 5.27
N PHE A 67 -32.32 -6.81 6.31
CA PHE A 67 -31.29 -6.69 7.34
C PHE A 67 -29.89 -6.91 6.75
N LYS A 68 -29.70 -7.97 5.94
CA LYS A 68 -28.41 -8.26 5.28
C LYS A 68 -27.97 -7.13 4.32
N GLU A 69 -28.91 -6.48 3.65
CA GLU A 69 -28.65 -5.33 2.79
C GLU A 69 -28.30 -4.08 3.59
N ALA A 70 -29.10 -3.74 4.61
CA ALA A 70 -28.82 -2.65 5.53
C ALA A 70 -27.42 -2.78 6.16
N THR A 71 -26.99 -4.01 6.50
CA THR A 71 -25.65 -4.29 7.02
C THR A 71 -24.54 -3.97 6.05
N LYS A 72 -24.73 -4.21 4.74
CA LYS A 72 -23.75 -3.83 3.72
C LYS A 72 -23.67 -2.32 3.52
N ILE A 73 -24.79 -1.62 3.61
CA ILE A 73 -24.85 -0.15 3.48
C ILE A 73 -24.11 0.49 4.67
N ASN A 74 -24.42 0.07 5.89
CA ASN A 74 -23.78 0.62 7.08
C ASN A 74 -22.32 0.20 7.22
N LEU A 75 -21.91 -0.93 6.61
CA LEU A 75 -20.51 -1.30 6.51
C LEU A 75 -19.70 -0.24 5.76
N SER A 76 -20.24 0.35 4.68
CA SER A 76 -19.52 1.37 3.91
C SER A 76 -19.34 2.68 4.67
N LEU A 77 -20.37 3.16 5.38
CA LEU A 77 -20.30 4.35 6.24
C LEU A 77 -19.44 4.13 7.49
N SER A 78 -19.52 2.94 8.11
CA SER A 78 -18.67 2.57 9.24
C SER A 78 -17.20 2.49 8.82
N THR A 79 -16.93 1.94 7.63
CA THR A 79 -15.58 1.89 7.06
C THR A 79 -15.07 3.29 6.76
N LEU A 80 -15.92 4.18 6.23
CA LEU A 80 -15.58 5.59 6.04
C LEU A 80 -15.19 6.25 7.37
N GLY A 81 -15.95 6.01 8.44
CA GLY A 81 -15.61 6.50 9.78
C GLY A 81 -14.28 5.96 10.32
N ASN A 82 -13.95 4.70 10.03
CA ASN A 82 -12.67 4.10 10.40
C ASN A 82 -11.50 4.72 9.62
N VAL A 83 -11.68 5.00 8.32
CA VAL A 83 -10.68 5.70 7.50
C VAL A 83 -10.43 7.10 8.04
N ILE A 84 -11.48 7.86 8.35
CA ILE A 84 -11.35 9.20 8.94
C ILE A 84 -10.60 9.14 10.27
N SER A 85 -10.96 8.20 11.15
CA SER A 85 -10.30 8.08 12.45
C SER A 85 -8.82 7.72 12.31
N ALA A 86 -8.48 6.80 11.40
CA ALA A 86 -7.10 6.43 11.13
C ALA A 86 -6.26 7.59 10.56
N LEU A 87 -6.87 8.42 9.71
CA LEU A 87 -6.20 9.60 9.13
C LEU A 87 -5.95 10.69 10.18
N VAL A 88 -6.88 10.90 11.11
CA VAL A 88 -6.76 11.92 12.15
C VAL A 88 -5.79 11.49 13.26
N ASP A 89 -5.81 10.21 13.65
CA ASP A 89 -4.95 9.71 14.72
C ASP A 89 -3.47 9.71 14.32
N GLY A 90 -3.14 9.61 13.02
CA GLY A 90 -1.77 9.64 12.48
C GLY A 90 -0.86 8.48 12.92
N LYS A 91 -1.32 7.62 13.83
CA LYS A 91 -0.57 6.48 14.39
C LYS A 91 -0.54 5.26 13.47
N SER A 92 -1.52 5.14 12.57
CA SER A 92 -1.59 3.99 11.67
C SER A 92 -0.88 4.30 10.36
N THR A 93 0.13 3.51 10.02
CA THR A 93 0.78 3.54 8.71
C THR A 93 -0.13 3.02 7.60
N HIS A 94 -1.13 2.21 7.94
CA HIS A 94 -2.07 1.63 6.98
C HIS A 94 -3.48 2.21 7.17
N ILE A 95 -3.98 2.89 6.14
CA ILE A 95 -5.35 3.41 6.10
C ILE A 95 -6.26 2.42 5.35
N PRO A 96 -7.38 1.96 5.94
CA PRO A 96 -8.17 0.85 5.42
C PRO A 96 -9.11 1.21 4.27
N TYR A 97 -8.66 1.96 3.25
CA TYR A 97 -9.50 2.34 2.10
C TYR A 97 -10.10 1.13 1.38
N ARG A 98 -9.40 -0.01 1.38
CA ARG A 98 -9.82 -1.23 0.68
C ARG A 98 -11.02 -1.96 1.30
N ASN A 99 -11.42 -1.60 2.52
CA ASN A 99 -12.47 -2.30 3.25
C ASN A 99 -13.88 -2.02 2.71
N SER A 100 -14.07 -0.98 1.87
CA SER A 100 -15.32 -0.73 1.15
C SER A 100 -15.06 -0.16 -0.24
N LYS A 101 -15.99 -0.38 -1.20
CA LYS A 101 -15.89 0.22 -2.54
C LYS A 101 -15.93 1.75 -2.48
N LEU A 102 -16.79 2.31 -1.60
CA LEU A 102 -16.92 3.75 -1.39
C LEU A 102 -15.58 4.38 -0.96
N THR A 103 -14.93 3.83 0.07
CA THR A 103 -13.65 4.35 0.58
C THR A 103 -12.50 4.20 -0.42
N ARG A 104 -12.57 3.24 -1.35
CA ARG A 104 -11.62 3.15 -2.47
C ARG A 104 -11.83 4.27 -3.49
N ILE A 105 -13.08 4.57 -3.83
CA ILE A 105 -13.42 5.63 -4.79
C ILE A 105 -13.05 7.01 -4.21
N LEU A 106 -13.25 7.20 -2.90
CA LEU A 106 -12.99 8.45 -2.19
C LEU A 106 -11.58 8.56 -1.61
N GLN A 107 -10.67 7.64 -1.96
CA GLN A 107 -9.31 7.63 -1.42
C GLN A 107 -8.58 8.97 -1.69
N ASP A 108 -8.73 9.53 -2.90
CA ASP A 108 -8.14 10.84 -3.23
C ASP A 108 -8.73 11.98 -2.40
N SER A 109 -10.02 11.87 -2.04
CA SER A 109 -10.77 12.88 -1.29
C SER A 109 -10.44 12.88 0.21
N LEU A 110 -9.90 11.79 0.74
CA LEU A 110 -9.66 11.61 2.17
C LEU A 110 -8.18 11.34 2.40
N GLY A 111 -7.38 12.38 2.59
CA GLY A 111 -5.92 12.29 2.78
C GLY A 111 -5.10 12.22 1.49
N GLY A 112 -5.73 12.40 0.32
CA GLY A 112 -5.08 12.30 -0.99
C GLY A 112 -4.98 13.64 -1.74
N ASN A 113 -4.85 13.55 -3.06
CA ASN A 113 -4.80 14.70 -3.96
C ASN A 113 -6.22 15.17 -4.33
N SER A 114 -6.85 15.93 -3.44
CA SER A 114 -8.16 16.54 -3.69
C SER A 114 -8.42 17.72 -2.76
N LYS A 115 -9.14 18.73 -3.26
CA LYS A 115 -9.78 19.73 -2.41
C LYS A 115 -11.15 19.20 -2.02
N THR A 116 -11.34 18.89 -0.74
CA THR A 116 -12.53 18.19 -0.27
C THR A 116 -13.32 19.03 0.72
N VAL A 117 -14.62 19.10 0.49
CA VAL A 117 -15.59 19.78 1.37
C VAL A 117 -16.59 18.74 1.84
N MET A 118 -16.84 18.71 3.15
CA MET A 118 -17.87 17.87 3.74
C MET A 118 -19.03 18.75 4.22
N CYS A 119 -20.24 18.46 3.76
CA CYS A 119 -21.47 19.06 4.27
C CYS A 119 -22.14 18.07 5.24
N ALA A 120 -22.35 18.50 6.49
CA ALA A 120 -23.01 17.69 7.51
C ALA A 120 -24.46 18.18 7.68
N THR A 121 -25.41 17.39 7.20
CA THR A 121 -26.85 17.70 7.31
C THR A 121 -27.40 17.14 8.63
N VAL A 122 -28.17 17.95 9.35
CA VAL A 122 -28.72 17.60 10.68
C VAL A 122 -30.18 18.01 10.79
N GLY A 123 -30.96 17.25 11.57
CA GLY A 123 -32.37 17.54 11.82
C GLY A 123 -32.56 18.28 13.14
N PRO A 124 -33.34 19.37 13.19
CA PRO A 124 -33.50 20.18 14.41
C PRO A 124 -34.45 19.57 15.47
N ALA A 125 -35.16 18.48 15.12
CA ALA A 125 -36.17 17.88 15.99
C ALA A 125 -35.55 17.10 17.16
N GLY A 126 -36.23 17.13 18.32
CA GLY A 126 -35.74 16.50 19.56
C GLY A 126 -35.47 14.99 19.45
N PHE A 127 -36.27 14.25 18.66
CA PHE A 127 -36.06 12.81 18.44
C PHE A 127 -34.80 12.50 17.59
N ASN A 128 -34.24 13.49 16.90
CA ASN A 128 -32.99 13.38 16.12
C ASN A 128 -31.75 13.77 16.91
N TYR A 129 -31.87 14.06 18.21
CA TYR A 129 -30.77 14.55 19.04
C TYR A 129 -29.52 13.65 18.96
N ASP A 130 -29.69 12.33 19.17
CA ASP A 130 -28.57 11.38 19.17
C ASP A 130 -27.87 11.27 17.81
N GLU A 131 -28.65 11.30 16.71
CA GLU A 131 -28.10 11.25 15.36
C GLU A 131 -27.38 12.55 15.02
N THR A 132 -27.96 13.69 15.39
CA THR A 132 -27.36 15.02 15.20
C THR A 132 -26.01 15.13 15.90
N ILE A 133 -25.93 14.70 17.16
CA ILE A 133 -24.65 14.69 17.90
C ILE A 133 -23.65 13.74 17.23
N SER A 134 -24.09 12.58 16.75
CA SER A 134 -23.23 11.62 16.04
C SER A 134 -22.66 12.22 14.75
N THR A 135 -23.50 12.87 13.94
CA THR A 135 -23.11 13.55 12.69
C THR A 135 -22.13 14.69 12.96
N LEU A 136 -22.38 15.53 13.97
CA LEU A 136 -21.47 16.63 14.33
C LEU A 136 -20.11 16.14 14.83
N ARG A 137 -20.07 15.10 15.65
CA ARG A 137 -18.82 14.47 16.09
C ARG A 137 -18.04 13.86 14.93
N TYR A 138 -18.76 13.27 13.97
CA TYR A 138 -18.17 12.75 12.75
C TYR A 138 -17.53 13.87 11.91
N ALA A 139 -18.28 14.96 11.66
CA ALA A 139 -17.80 16.13 10.94
C ALA A 139 -16.59 16.78 11.63
N ASN A 140 -16.59 16.86 12.96
CA ASN A 140 -15.46 17.38 13.73
C ASN A 140 -14.18 16.55 13.55
N ARG A 141 -14.29 15.22 13.44
CA ARG A 141 -13.14 14.37 13.10
C ARG A 141 -12.69 14.62 11.66
N ALA A 142 -13.63 14.63 10.71
CA ALA A 142 -13.33 14.85 9.29
C ALA A 142 -12.61 16.19 9.04
N LYS A 143 -12.93 17.24 9.81
CA LYS A 143 -12.28 18.55 9.76
C LYS A 143 -10.77 18.50 9.94
N ASN A 144 -10.25 17.51 10.68
CA ASN A 144 -8.82 17.40 11.00
C ASN A 144 -8.03 16.61 9.96
N ILE A 145 -8.67 16.12 8.89
CA ILE A 145 -7.98 15.42 7.80
C ILE A 145 -7.19 16.46 6.99
N GLN A 146 -5.92 16.16 6.73
CA GLN A 146 -5.07 16.99 5.88
C GLN A 146 -4.95 16.34 4.50
N ASN A 147 -5.41 17.05 3.46
CA ASN A 147 -5.23 16.63 2.06
C ASN A 147 -4.03 17.34 1.44
N THR A 148 -3.37 16.66 0.50
CA THR A 148 -2.21 17.20 -0.23
C THR A 148 -2.62 17.47 -1.67
N SER A 149 -3.37 18.56 -1.91
CA SER A 149 -3.87 18.88 -3.26
C SER A 149 -2.76 19.50 -4.13
N LYS A 150 -2.49 18.90 -5.29
CA LYS A 150 -1.57 19.37 -6.33
C LYS A 150 -2.34 19.50 -7.66
N ALA A 151 -1.88 20.39 -8.55
CA ALA A 151 -2.45 20.49 -9.90
C ALA A 151 -2.19 19.19 -10.67
N ASN A 152 -3.22 18.64 -11.33
CA ASN A 152 -3.07 17.46 -12.16
C ASN A 152 -2.61 17.91 -13.55
N GLU A 153 -1.30 17.79 -13.75
CA GLU A 153 -0.62 18.00 -15.02
C GLU A 153 -0.12 16.64 -15.53
N ASP A 154 0.09 16.49 -16.84
CA ASP A 154 0.63 15.24 -17.37
C ASP A 154 2.00 14.97 -16.72
N PRO A 155 2.23 13.81 -16.08
CA PRO A 155 3.48 13.51 -15.39
C PRO A 155 4.70 13.56 -16.31
N LYS A 156 4.54 13.36 -17.62
CA LYS A 156 5.64 13.55 -18.58
C LYS A 156 5.98 15.03 -18.74
N GLU A 157 4.97 15.89 -18.84
CA GLU A 157 5.14 17.33 -19.01
C GLU A 157 5.62 18.02 -17.72
N ALA A 158 5.12 17.61 -16.55
CA ALA A 158 5.58 18.11 -15.26
C ALA A 158 7.07 17.82 -15.05
N LEU A 159 7.53 16.64 -15.48
CA LEU A 159 8.94 16.25 -15.42
C LEU A 159 9.79 17.00 -16.46
N LEU A 160 9.27 17.19 -17.68
CA LEU A 160 9.91 18.01 -18.72
C LEU A 160 10.10 19.46 -18.27
N ARG A 161 9.08 20.07 -17.63
CA ARG A 161 9.17 21.43 -17.08
C ARG A 161 10.18 21.52 -15.95
N GLN A 162 10.21 20.53 -15.06
CA GLN A 162 11.20 20.48 -13.97
C GLN A 162 12.62 20.40 -14.55
N PHE A 163 12.85 19.55 -15.55
CA PHE A 163 14.14 19.46 -16.23
C PHE A 163 14.49 20.73 -17.02
N GLN A 164 13.53 21.38 -17.68
CA GLN A 164 13.75 22.64 -18.40
C GLN A 164 14.14 23.76 -17.44
N MET A 165 13.46 23.90 -16.30
CA MET A 165 13.82 24.87 -15.25
C MET A 165 15.20 24.60 -14.67
N GLU A 166 15.56 23.32 -14.49
CA GLU A 166 16.88 22.93 -13.97
C GLU A 166 17.98 23.19 -15.00
N ILE A 167 17.74 22.93 -16.29
CA ILE A 167 18.64 23.30 -17.39
C ILE A 167 18.84 24.82 -17.45
N GLU A 168 17.78 25.61 -17.29
CA GLU A 168 17.86 27.07 -17.33
C GLU A 168 18.62 27.63 -16.12
N ALA A 169 18.40 27.07 -14.92
CA ALA A 169 19.15 27.41 -13.72
C ALA A 169 20.64 27.07 -13.85
N LEU A 170 20.96 25.89 -14.38
CA LEU A 170 22.34 25.46 -14.62
C LEU A 170 23.02 26.31 -15.70
N LYS A 171 22.32 26.64 -16.80
CA LYS A 171 22.83 27.55 -17.83
C LYS A 171 23.14 28.93 -17.27
N LYS A 172 22.29 29.45 -16.39
CA LYS A 172 22.52 30.72 -15.71
C LYS A 172 23.74 30.67 -14.79
N GLN A 173 23.92 29.58 -14.05
CA GLN A 173 25.14 29.38 -13.24
C GLN A 173 26.41 29.28 -14.09
N ILE A 174 26.33 28.69 -15.28
CA ILE A 174 27.44 28.64 -16.23
C ILE A 174 27.73 30.03 -16.80
N ASP A 175 26.70 30.82 -17.16
CA ASP A 175 26.87 32.18 -17.67
C ASP A 175 27.44 33.15 -16.61
N ASP A 176 27.01 32.99 -15.36
CA ASP A 176 27.55 33.73 -14.22
C ASP A 176 29.01 33.31 -13.92
N SER A 177 29.39 32.06 -14.23
CA SER A 177 30.76 31.55 -14.09
C SER A 177 31.66 31.89 -15.27
N SER A 178 31.12 31.98 -16.49
CA SER A 178 31.87 32.31 -17.72
C SER A 178 32.19 33.80 -17.82
N LYS A 179 31.30 34.67 -17.33
CA LYS A 179 31.57 36.12 -17.17
C LYS A 179 32.68 36.43 -16.16
N GLY A 180 33.09 35.45 -15.35
CA GLY A 180 34.28 35.55 -14.49
C GLY A 180 35.60 35.24 -15.19
N LEU A 181 35.60 34.72 -16.42
CA LEU A 181 36.81 34.35 -17.19
C LEU A 181 37.06 35.22 -18.43
N SER A 182 36.16 36.12 -18.81
CA SER A 182 36.28 36.92 -20.05
C SER A 182 36.83 38.35 -19.84
N GLU A 183 37.71 38.55 -18.85
CA GLU A 183 38.55 39.77 -18.73
C GLU A 183 40.04 39.49 -18.95
N ALA A 184 40.41 38.31 -19.44
CA ALA A 184 41.77 38.02 -19.88
C ALA A 184 41.76 37.45 -21.30
N ASP A 185 42.60 38.06 -22.14
CA ASP A 185 43.10 37.59 -23.42
C ASP A 185 42.23 37.90 -24.66
N ASP A 186 42.22 39.20 -24.93
CA ASP A 186 42.29 39.82 -26.27
C ASP A 186 43.60 39.39 -26.97
N ASP A 187 43.49 38.84 -28.18
CA ASP A 187 44.19 39.25 -29.44
C ASP A 187 44.58 38.08 -30.40
N GLY A 188 44.19 38.24 -31.68
CA GLY A 188 44.82 37.73 -32.93
C GLY A 188 44.68 36.24 -33.29
N GLU A 189 43.96 35.83 -34.37
CA GLU A 189 44.40 35.78 -35.80
C GLU A 189 45.66 34.91 -36.02
N GLU A 190 45.82 33.98 -36.97
CA GLU A 190 45.15 33.64 -38.23
C GLU A 190 45.67 32.26 -38.73
N GLU A 191 45.16 31.82 -39.89
CA GLU A 191 45.32 30.54 -40.62
C GLU A 191 46.75 30.17 -41.10
N GLY A 192 46.97 28.91 -41.52
CA GLY A 192 47.96 28.59 -42.56
C GLY A 192 48.76 27.28 -42.40
N GLU A 193 48.69 26.42 -43.43
CA GLU A 193 49.32 25.10 -43.55
C GLU A 193 50.83 25.12 -43.93
N GLU A 194 51.51 24.07 -43.43
CA GLU A 194 52.65 23.27 -43.94
C GLU A 194 53.94 23.83 -44.64
N GLU A 195 55.04 23.32 -44.05
CA GLU A 195 56.35 22.89 -44.59
C GLU A 195 57.47 23.89 -44.94
N GLY A 196 58.58 23.78 -44.18
CA GLY A 196 59.88 24.34 -44.56
C GLY A 196 61.00 24.27 -43.50
N LEU A 197 61.78 23.18 -43.54
CA LEU A 197 63.22 23.08 -43.25
C LEU A 197 63.85 23.51 -41.89
N VAL A 198 64.32 22.51 -41.14
CA VAL A 198 65.69 22.29 -40.59
C VAL A 198 66.32 23.40 -39.70
N VAL A 199 66.51 23.05 -38.42
CA VAL A 199 67.73 23.12 -37.57
C VAL A 199 67.25 23.26 -36.11
N GLY A 200 67.26 22.17 -35.31
CA GLY A 200 66.94 22.29 -33.89
C GLY A 200 66.81 20.99 -33.08
N ALA A 201 66.63 19.84 -33.73
CA ALA A 201 66.36 18.56 -33.03
C ALA A 201 67.61 17.68 -32.80
N SER A 202 68.75 18.27 -32.40
CA SER A 202 70.00 17.51 -32.18
C SER A 202 70.45 17.44 -30.71
N GLU A 203 70.17 18.45 -29.89
CA GLU A 203 70.68 18.50 -28.50
C GLU A 203 69.90 17.62 -27.52
N GLU A 204 68.57 17.52 -27.64
CA GLU A 204 67.77 16.69 -26.73
C GLU A 204 68.00 15.18 -26.92
N VAL A 205 68.20 14.74 -28.16
CA VAL A 205 68.51 13.33 -28.47
C VAL A 205 69.92 12.98 -27.98
N ALA A 206 70.89 13.89 -28.11
CA ALA A 206 72.25 13.68 -27.62
C ALA A 206 72.29 13.56 -26.08
N ASN A 207 71.55 14.41 -25.36
CA ASN A 207 71.48 14.36 -23.90
C ASN A 207 70.76 13.10 -23.38
N ALA A 208 69.70 12.65 -24.05
CA ALA A 208 69.01 11.41 -23.68
C ALA A 208 69.88 10.15 -23.88
N VAL A 209 70.70 10.12 -24.94
CA VAL A 209 71.64 9.01 -25.19
C VAL A 209 72.78 8.98 -24.17
N GLN A 210 73.26 10.14 -23.72
CA GLN A 210 74.30 10.25 -22.69
C GLN A 210 73.81 9.74 -21.32
N SER A 211 72.62 10.17 -20.88
CA SER A 211 72.02 9.72 -19.61
C SER A 211 71.76 8.21 -19.59
N LYS A 212 71.28 7.64 -20.71
CA LYS A 212 71.05 6.18 -20.83
C LYS A 212 72.35 5.36 -20.79
N ARG A 213 73.47 5.91 -21.27
CA ARG A 213 74.79 5.27 -21.19
C ARG A 213 75.30 5.18 -19.76
N GLU A 214 75.12 6.24 -18.98
CA GLU A 214 75.54 6.28 -17.57
C GLU A 214 74.73 5.29 -16.71
N GLU A 215 73.42 5.18 -16.92
CA GLU A 215 72.58 4.16 -16.26
C GLU A 215 73.02 2.73 -16.59
N LEU A 216 73.37 2.46 -17.85
CA LEU A 216 73.83 1.14 -18.29
C LEU A 216 75.18 0.75 -17.69
N ASP A 217 76.11 1.69 -17.55
CA ASP A 217 77.41 1.42 -16.94
C ASP A 217 77.31 1.23 -15.42
N ALA A 218 76.41 1.97 -14.74
CA ALA A 218 76.09 1.72 -13.32
C ALA A 218 75.48 0.32 -13.10
N ALA A 219 74.55 -0.10 -13.97
CA ALA A 219 73.96 -1.44 -13.91
C ALA A 219 74.99 -2.55 -14.17
N ARG A 220 75.96 -2.32 -15.06
CA ARG A 220 77.06 -3.26 -15.32
C ARG A 220 77.98 -3.40 -14.11
N GLN A 221 78.31 -2.32 -13.43
CA GLN A 221 79.16 -2.36 -12.22
C GLN A 221 78.49 -3.14 -11.08
N GLU A 222 77.18 -2.98 -10.87
CA GLU A 222 76.46 -3.74 -9.84
C GLU A 222 76.35 -5.23 -10.19
N MET A 223 76.17 -5.56 -11.49
CA MET A 223 76.21 -6.95 -11.97
C MET A 223 77.56 -7.63 -11.72
N ILE A 224 78.67 -6.92 -11.91
CA ILE A 224 80.02 -7.44 -11.63
C ILE A 224 80.18 -7.71 -10.12
N ARG A 225 79.73 -6.78 -9.28
CA ARG A 225 79.76 -6.90 -7.82
C ARG A 225 78.94 -8.08 -7.30
N LEU A 226 77.76 -8.30 -7.85
CA LEU A 226 76.91 -9.45 -7.53
C LEU A 226 77.57 -10.77 -7.93
N LYS A 227 78.23 -10.80 -9.09
CA LYS A 227 78.95 -11.99 -9.59
C LYS A 227 80.13 -12.36 -8.70
N GLU A 228 80.91 -11.39 -8.23
CA GLU A 228 82.01 -11.62 -7.26
C GLU A 228 81.51 -12.13 -5.90
N LYS A 229 80.35 -11.65 -5.43
CA LYS A 229 79.71 -12.18 -4.21
C LYS A 229 79.29 -13.64 -4.39
N LEU A 230 78.77 -14.00 -5.55
CA LEU A 230 78.30 -15.35 -5.85
C LEU A 230 79.48 -16.33 -5.95
N GLU A 231 80.57 -15.91 -6.59
CA GLU A 231 81.81 -16.69 -6.70
C GLU A 231 82.49 -16.87 -5.33
N ASN A 232 82.42 -15.86 -4.44
CA ASN A 232 82.89 -15.98 -3.06
C ASN A 232 82.01 -16.90 -2.20
N MET A 233 80.71 -17.02 -2.49
CA MET A 233 79.84 -18.00 -1.84
C MET A 233 80.12 -19.43 -2.35
N GLU A 234 80.34 -19.62 -3.66
CA GLU A 234 80.72 -20.92 -4.23
C GLU A 234 82.06 -21.44 -3.67
N LYS A 235 83.07 -20.56 -3.56
CA LYS A 235 84.37 -20.94 -2.97
C LYS A 235 84.26 -21.35 -1.49
N LYS A 236 83.30 -20.81 -0.74
CA LYS A 236 83.01 -21.20 0.66
C LYS A 236 82.28 -22.53 0.78
N ILE A 237 81.60 -23.00 -0.27
CA ILE A 237 80.89 -24.28 -0.30
C ILE A 237 81.84 -25.45 -0.63
N ILE A 238 82.88 -25.20 -1.44
CA ILE A 238 83.79 -26.24 -1.95
C ILE A 238 84.82 -26.74 -0.90
N VAL A 239 85.13 -25.97 0.15
CA VAL A 239 86.20 -26.32 1.12
C VAL A 239 85.66 -27.00 2.40
N GLY A 240 84.39 -27.40 2.43
CA GLY A 240 83.73 -27.96 3.61
C GLY A 240 83.04 -29.32 3.41
N GLY A 241 83.68 -30.31 2.78
CA GLY A 241 83.27 -31.73 2.86
C GLY A 241 83.82 -32.35 4.16
N GLU A 242 83.12 -33.17 4.95
CA GLU A 242 82.28 -34.32 4.56
C GLU A 242 80.93 -34.40 5.31
N ASN A 243 80.62 -33.46 6.21
CA ASN A 243 79.39 -33.51 7.03
C ASN A 243 78.20 -32.68 6.49
N LEU A 244 78.39 -31.91 5.41
CA LEU A 244 77.34 -31.04 4.86
C LEU A 244 76.40 -31.77 3.89
N LEU A 245 76.93 -32.70 3.09
CA LEU A 245 76.17 -33.44 2.08
C LEU A 245 75.21 -34.47 2.69
N GLU A 246 75.65 -35.22 3.71
CA GLU A 246 74.74 -36.11 4.44
C GLU A 246 73.66 -35.32 5.21
N LYS A 247 74.03 -34.19 5.82
CA LYS A 247 73.05 -33.28 6.45
C LYS A 247 72.09 -32.68 5.42
N SER A 248 72.54 -32.31 4.22
CA SER A 248 71.67 -31.75 3.19
C SER A 248 70.71 -32.79 2.63
N VAL A 249 71.17 -34.02 2.38
CA VAL A 249 70.31 -35.12 1.93
C VAL A 249 69.30 -35.53 3.01
N ALA A 250 69.73 -35.58 4.28
CA ALA A 250 68.81 -35.84 5.40
C ALA A 250 67.79 -34.70 5.59
N GLN A 251 68.21 -33.45 5.40
CA GLN A 251 67.35 -32.27 5.47
C GLN A 251 66.35 -32.20 4.30
N GLU A 252 66.78 -32.58 3.09
CA GLU A 252 65.92 -32.67 1.90
C GLU A 252 64.84 -33.75 2.07
N LYS A 253 65.21 -34.92 2.60
CA LYS A 253 64.25 -35.99 2.92
C LYS A 253 63.25 -35.56 4.01
N LEU A 254 63.71 -34.87 5.05
CA LEU A 254 62.85 -34.26 6.08
C LEU A 254 61.89 -33.21 5.51
N LEU A 255 62.36 -32.39 4.57
CA LEU A 255 61.53 -31.40 3.88
C LEU A 255 60.48 -32.05 2.99
N GLU A 256 60.82 -33.15 2.30
CA GLU A 256 59.90 -33.90 1.46
C GLU A 256 58.81 -34.61 2.29
N ASP A 257 59.18 -35.22 3.41
CA ASP A 257 58.23 -35.82 4.36
C ASP A 257 57.31 -34.75 4.99
N SER A 258 57.87 -33.59 5.36
CA SER A 258 57.09 -32.44 5.87
C SER A 258 56.16 -31.86 4.80
N ALA A 259 56.58 -31.79 3.54
CA ALA A 259 55.76 -31.34 2.43
C ALA A 259 54.60 -32.29 2.16
N LYS A 260 54.82 -33.62 2.21
CA LYS A 260 53.74 -34.62 2.13
C LYS A 260 52.75 -34.46 3.27
N GLU A 261 53.23 -34.31 4.51
CA GLU A 261 52.35 -34.12 5.67
C GLU A 261 51.52 -32.83 5.56
N LEU A 262 52.13 -31.73 5.08
CA LEU A 262 51.44 -30.46 4.81
C LEU A 262 50.33 -30.61 3.75
N LEU A 263 50.59 -31.37 2.70
CA LEU A 263 49.64 -31.62 1.61
C LEU A 263 48.45 -32.45 2.11
N ASP A 264 48.73 -33.48 2.90
CA ASP A 264 47.72 -34.33 3.55
C ASP A 264 46.85 -33.53 4.53
N ARG A 265 47.48 -32.65 5.33
CA ARG A 265 46.81 -31.76 6.26
C ARG A 265 45.95 -30.73 5.54
N LYS A 266 46.43 -30.18 4.43
CA LYS A 266 45.68 -29.23 3.59
C LYS A 266 44.47 -29.91 2.93
N SER A 267 44.62 -31.14 2.46
CA SER A 267 43.52 -31.94 1.89
C SER A 267 42.44 -32.25 2.94
N ARG A 268 42.84 -32.67 4.15
CA ARG A 268 41.91 -32.86 5.29
C ARG A 268 41.20 -31.57 5.66
N GLN A 269 41.92 -30.45 5.70
CA GLN A 269 41.34 -29.15 6.02
C GLN A 269 40.33 -28.68 4.96
N MET A 270 40.63 -28.89 3.68
CA MET A 270 39.70 -28.59 2.59
C MET A 270 38.42 -29.44 2.69
N ASN A 271 38.55 -30.73 3.00
CA ASN A 271 37.41 -31.64 3.18
C ASN A 271 36.53 -31.24 4.39
N LEU A 272 37.17 -30.84 5.50
CA LEU A 272 36.48 -30.33 6.69
C LEU A 272 35.73 -29.02 6.40
N ASN A 273 36.35 -28.09 5.67
CA ASN A 273 35.70 -26.84 5.28
C ASN A 273 34.49 -27.08 4.36
N MET A 274 34.60 -28.01 3.41
CA MET A 274 33.50 -28.36 2.51
C MET A 274 32.32 -28.95 3.30
N ARG A 275 32.58 -29.87 4.24
CA ARG A 275 31.53 -30.40 5.14
C ARG A 275 30.91 -29.32 6.03
N LEU A 276 31.70 -28.38 6.53
CA LEU A 276 31.17 -27.26 7.31
C LEU A 276 30.22 -26.41 6.48
N GLN A 277 30.55 -26.15 5.20
CA GLN A 277 29.67 -25.42 4.30
C GLN A 277 28.37 -26.18 4.01
N GLU A 278 28.43 -27.50 3.76
CA GLU A 278 27.24 -28.33 3.56
C GLU A 278 26.30 -28.29 4.78
N VAL A 279 26.85 -28.50 5.98
CA VAL A 279 26.08 -28.46 7.23
C VAL A 279 25.49 -27.06 7.46
N GLN A 280 26.23 -26.00 7.12
CA GLN A 280 25.74 -24.63 7.27
C GLN A 280 24.62 -24.30 6.28
N ALA A 281 24.68 -24.82 5.05
CA ALA A 281 23.63 -24.70 4.05
C ALA A 281 22.36 -25.46 4.48
N GLU A 282 22.48 -26.70 4.97
CA GLU A 282 21.34 -27.45 5.52
C GLU A 282 20.72 -26.73 6.72
N LYS A 283 21.54 -26.17 7.61
CA LYS A 283 21.04 -25.41 8.77
C LYS A 283 20.20 -24.21 8.32
N LEU A 284 20.66 -23.45 7.33
CA LEU A 284 19.92 -22.30 6.78
C LEU A 284 18.58 -22.74 6.16
N ASP A 285 18.57 -23.78 5.34
CA ASP A 285 17.34 -24.31 4.74
C ASP A 285 16.34 -24.79 5.81
N THR A 286 16.84 -25.38 6.90
CA THR A 286 16.00 -25.82 8.01
C THR A 286 15.44 -24.63 8.82
N GLU A 287 16.24 -23.59 9.05
CA GLU A 287 15.81 -22.34 9.70
C GLU A 287 14.73 -21.63 8.87
N ASP A 288 14.89 -21.56 7.55
CA ASP A 288 13.90 -20.97 6.63
C ASP A 288 12.57 -21.76 6.65
N LYS A 289 12.65 -23.10 6.62
CA LYS A 289 11.46 -23.97 6.74
C LYS A 289 10.76 -23.79 8.07
N TYR A 290 11.51 -23.70 9.18
CA TYR A 290 10.94 -23.52 10.52
C TYR A 290 10.27 -22.14 10.66
N SER A 291 10.94 -21.10 10.19
CA SER A 291 10.40 -19.74 10.08
C SER A 291 9.04 -19.72 9.35
N GLY A 292 8.98 -20.32 8.16
CA GLY A 292 7.74 -20.38 7.36
C GLY A 292 6.62 -21.16 8.04
N LEU A 293 6.94 -22.26 8.74
CA LEU A 293 5.97 -23.02 9.53
C LEU A 293 5.45 -22.21 10.72
N GLN A 294 6.31 -21.48 11.41
CA GLN A 294 5.95 -20.63 12.55
C GLN A 294 5.03 -19.48 12.13
N GLU A 295 5.30 -18.84 10.98
CA GLU A 295 4.42 -17.83 10.41
C GLU A 295 3.04 -18.39 10.05
N ARG A 296 3.00 -19.55 9.38
CA ARG A 296 1.73 -20.22 9.03
C ARG A 296 0.92 -20.61 10.27
N SER A 297 1.58 -21.13 11.30
CA SER A 297 0.96 -21.45 12.59
C SER A 297 0.37 -20.21 13.26
N GLY A 298 1.12 -19.10 13.29
CA GLY A 298 0.64 -17.82 13.81
C GLY A 298 -0.56 -17.27 13.03
N ALA A 299 -0.52 -17.36 11.71
CA ALA A 299 -1.63 -16.95 10.83
C ALA A 299 -2.89 -17.82 11.05
N LEU A 300 -2.73 -19.14 11.15
CA LEU A 300 -3.83 -20.07 11.46
C LEU A 300 -4.43 -19.81 12.85
N SER A 301 -3.59 -19.57 13.86
CA SER A 301 -4.04 -19.22 15.21
C SER A 301 -4.88 -17.94 15.24
N LYS A 302 -4.46 -16.90 14.49
CA LYS A 302 -5.25 -15.66 14.34
C LYS A 302 -6.59 -15.92 13.65
N LYS A 303 -6.60 -16.74 12.58
CA LYS A 303 -7.85 -17.15 11.91
C LYS A 303 -8.77 -17.90 12.85
N LEU A 304 -8.24 -18.83 13.64
CA LEU A 304 -9.01 -19.60 14.63
C LEU A 304 -9.66 -18.70 15.68
N LYS A 305 -8.91 -17.74 16.25
CA LYS A 305 -9.44 -16.75 17.19
C LYS A 305 -10.56 -15.91 16.57
N LYS A 306 -10.39 -15.46 15.33
CA LYS A 306 -11.41 -14.69 14.61
C LYS A 306 -12.68 -15.52 14.35
N LEU A 307 -12.53 -16.78 13.96
CA LEU A 307 -13.66 -17.68 13.73
C LEU A 307 -14.41 -17.98 15.03
N SER A 308 -13.68 -18.20 16.13
CA SER A 308 -14.25 -18.42 17.45
C SER A 308 -15.06 -17.21 17.92
N ALA A 309 -14.55 -16.00 17.74
CA ALA A 309 -15.29 -14.78 18.05
C ALA A 309 -16.56 -14.62 17.20
N ALA A 310 -16.47 -14.94 15.89
CA ALA A 310 -17.63 -14.90 15.00
C ALA A 310 -18.70 -15.93 15.41
N ILE A 311 -18.31 -17.14 15.79
CA ILE A 311 -19.23 -18.17 16.28
C ILE A 311 -19.92 -17.72 17.58
N LEU A 312 -19.19 -17.07 18.48
CA LEU A 312 -19.77 -16.56 19.73
C LEU A 312 -20.82 -15.47 19.44
N ALA A 313 -20.51 -14.51 18.57
CA ALA A 313 -21.44 -13.46 18.17
C ALA A 313 -22.72 -14.02 17.53
N VAL A 314 -22.59 -14.97 16.60
CA VAL A 314 -23.76 -15.62 15.97
C VAL A 314 -24.61 -16.39 16.98
N LYS A 315 -24.00 -16.98 18.02
CA LYS A 315 -24.75 -17.65 19.09
C LYS A 315 -25.53 -16.68 19.96
N GLU A 316 -24.97 -15.49 20.23
CA GLU A 316 -25.68 -14.43 20.96
C GLU A 316 -26.85 -13.90 20.12
N ASP A 317 -26.62 -13.59 18.84
CA ASP A 317 -27.67 -13.15 17.91
C ASP A 317 -28.81 -14.17 17.79
N LEU A 318 -28.48 -15.47 17.74
CA LEU A 318 -29.48 -16.55 17.69
C LEU A 318 -30.33 -16.57 18.96
N LYS A 319 -29.69 -16.39 20.13
CA LYS A 319 -30.40 -16.38 21.41
C LYS A 319 -31.34 -15.18 21.52
N ASP A 320 -30.87 -14.01 21.10
CA ASP A 320 -31.68 -12.78 21.11
C ASP A 320 -32.90 -12.91 20.20
N THR A 321 -32.72 -13.46 18.99
CA THR A 321 -33.85 -13.73 18.07
C THR A 321 -34.82 -14.79 18.61
N GLU A 322 -34.33 -15.83 19.28
CA GLU A 322 -35.20 -16.81 19.94
C GLU A 322 -36.02 -16.16 21.08
N ASP A 323 -35.40 -15.27 21.86
CA ASP A 323 -36.07 -14.59 22.97
C ASP A 323 -37.06 -13.52 22.50
N GLU A 324 -36.78 -12.83 21.39
CA GLU A 324 -37.76 -11.97 20.69
C GLU A 324 -38.96 -12.79 20.18
N GLY A 325 -38.71 -13.90 19.49
CA GLY A 325 -39.79 -14.78 19.01
C GLY A 325 -40.69 -15.31 20.14
N LYS A 326 -40.11 -15.61 21.31
CA LYS A 326 -40.91 -15.98 22.50
C LYS A 326 -41.80 -14.84 22.98
N ARG A 327 -41.32 -13.59 22.95
CA ARG A 327 -42.12 -12.40 23.33
C ARG A 327 -43.27 -12.17 22.36
N GLU A 328 -43.00 -12.24 21.06
CA GLU A 328 -44.03 -12.11 20.02
C GLU A 328 -45.12 -13.18 20.17
N ILE A 329 -44.75 -14.43 20.44
CA ILE A 329 -45.72 -15.51 20.69
C ILE A 329 -46.62 -15.18 21.90
N VAL A 330 -46.06 -14.59 22.96
CA VAL A 330 -46.84 -14.20 24.14
C VAL A 330 -47.79 -13.05 23.81
N GLU A 331 -47.33 -12.03 23.09
CA GLU A 331 -48.15 -10.90 22.66
C GLU A 331 -49.29 -11.34 21.72
N LEU A 332 -48.98 -12.15 20.71
CA LEU A 332 -49.99 -12.69 19.79
C LEU A 332 -51.05 -13.52 20.52
N LYS A 333 -50.65 -14.30 21.53
CA LYS A 333 -51.61 -15.03 22.38
C LYS A 333 -52.51 -14.10 23.18
N GLN A 334 -51.99 -12.97 23.67
CA GLN A 334 -52.80 -11.97 24.37
C GLN A 334 -53.79 -11.28 23.43
N ILE A 335 -53.34 -10.88 22.24
CA ILE A 335 -54.20 -10.29 21.20
C ILE A 335 -55.30 -11.27 20.82
N LEU A 336 -54.96 -12.53 20.52
CA LEU A 336 -55.92 -13.58 20.18
C LEU A 336 -56.98 -13.76 21.29
N LYS A 337 -56.56 -13.73 22.57
CA LYS A 337 -57.48 -13.83 23.70
C LYS A 337 -58.43 -12.64 23.78
N GLN A 338 -57.93 -11.43 23.53
CA GLN A 338 -58.72 -10.20 23.56
C GLN A 338 -59.71 -10.15 22.39
N THR A 339 -59.27 -10.42 21.17
CA THR A 339 -60.14 -10.46 19.98
C THR A 339 -61.18 -11.57 20.09
N SER A 340 -60.83 -12.75 20.62
CA SER A 340 -61.81 -13.81 20.88
C SER A 340 -62.87 -13.40 21.91
N LYS A 341 -62.50 -12.60 22.92
CA LYS A 341 -63.45 -12.05 23.90
C LYS A 341 -64.38 -11.02 23.27
N GLU A 342 -63.84 -10.13 22.45
CA GLU A 342 -64.62 -9.13 21.71
C GLU A 342 -65.59 -9.78 20.73
N LEU A 343 -65.13 -10.79 19.98
CA LEU A 343 -65.97 -11.55 19.06
C LEU A 343 -67.15 -12.19 19.81
N LYS A 344 -66.89 -12.88 20.92
CA LYS A 344 -67.97 -13.47 21.75
C LYS A 344 -68.96 -12.43 22.25
N MET A 345 -68.47 -11.25 22.65
CA MET A 345 -69.34 -10.16 23.08
C MET A 345 -70.24 -9.69 21.93
N GLN A 346 -69.68 -9.52 20.74
CA GLN A 346 -70.45 -9.14 19.54
C GLN A 346 -71.47 -10.21 19.14
N GLU A 347 -71.10 -11.49 19.21
CA GLU A 347 -72.01 -12.62 18.96
C GLU A 347 -73.22 -12.58 19.90
N VAL A 348 -72.99 -12.38 21.21
CA VAL A 348 -74.08 -12.29 22.20
C VAL A 348 -74.98 -11.09 21.94
N ILE A 349 -74.41 -9.93 21.57
CA ILE A 349 -75.19 -8.74 21.23
C ILE A 349 -76.07 -9.02 20.00
N ILE A 350 -75.50 -9.63 18.97
CA ILE A 350 -76.23 -9.98 17.75
C ILE A 350 -77.38 -10.95 18.08
N GLU A 351 -77.11 -12.00 18.86
CA GLU A 351 -78.11 -13.02 19.24
C GLU A 351 -79.27 -12.44 20.07
N HIS A 352 -79.00 -11.50 20.97
CA HIS A 352 -80.03 -11.01 21.91
C HIS A 352 -80.72 -9.72 21.47
N PHE A 353 -80.10 -8.91 20.61
CA PHE A 353 -80.60 -7.56 20.28
C PHE A 353 -80.91 -7.34 18.79
N VAL A 354 -80.53 -8.25 17.89
CA VAL A 354 -80.83 -8.13 16.46
C VAL A 354 -81.87 -9.19 16.07
N PRO A 355 -83.08 -8.80 15.63
CA PRO A 355 -84.07 -9.77 15.17
C PRO A 355 -83.64 -10.52 13.91
N ASP A 356 -84.03 -11.79 13.78
CA ASP A 356 -83.59 -12.70 12.72
C ASP A 356 -83.84 -12.16 11.30
N ASP A 357 -85.00 -11.51 11.08
CA ASP A 357 -85.38 -10.92 9.78
C ASP A 357 -84.37 -9.87 9.29
N TYR A 358 -83.82 -9.06 10.21
CA TYR A 358 -82.81 -8.05 9.89
C TYR A 358 -81.42 -8.66 9.70
N LEU A 359 -81.12 -9.74 10.41
CA LEU A 359 -79.87 -10.50 10.30
C LEU A 359 -79.74 -11.14 8.91
N GLU A 360 -80.82 -11.74 8.41
CA GLU A 360 -80.86 -12.27 7.04
C GLU A 360 -80.71 -11.16 5.99
N LEU A 361 -81.37 -10.01 6.21
CA LEU A 361 -81.26 -8.86 5.32
C LEU A 361 -79.84 -8.31 5.25
N ILE A 362 -79.15 -8.18 6.39
CA ILE A 362 -77.75 -7.72 6.44
C ILE A 362 -76.85 -8.74 5.73
N LYS A 363 -76.93 -10.03 6.08
CA LYS A 363 -76.10 -11.08 5.46
C LYS A 363 -76.28 -11.16 3.94
N LYS A 364 -77.49 -10.94 3.44
CA LYS A 364 -77.78 -10.96 2.00
C LYS A 364 -77.20 -9.75 1.25
N ASN A 365 -77.07 -8.62 1.94
CA ASN A 365 -76.64 -7.36 1.36
C ASN A 365 -75.22 -6.97 1.73
N SER A 366 -74.50 -7.71 2.58
CA SER A 366 -73.09 -7.45 2.91
C SER A 366 -72.16 -8.48 2.27
N PHE A 367 -70.99 -8.05 1.78
CA PHE A 367 -69.91 -8.93 1.33
C PHE A 367 -68.56 -8.42 1.83
N TRP A 368 -67.60 -9.33 2.01
CA TRP A 368 -66.24 -8.97 2.38
C TRP A 368 -65.43 -8.63 1.14
N ASN A 369 -64.81 -7.45 1.10
CA ASN A 369 -63.92 -7.05 0.02
C ASN A 369 -62.46 -7.31 0.44
N GLU A 370 -61.83 -8.32 -0.15
CA GLU A 370 -60.45 -8.72 0.17
C GLU A 370 -59.39 -7.70 -0.25
N GLU A 371 -59.67 -6.82 -1.23
CA GLU A 371 -58.70 -5.84 -1.72
C GLU A 371 -58.52 -4.67 -0.75
N ILE A 372 -59.60 -4.26 -0.07
CA ILE A 372 -59.58 -3.17 0.91
C ILE A 372 -59.61 -3.67 2.36
N GLY A 373 -59.99 -4.93 2.59
CA GLY A 373 -60.04 -5.55 3.92
C GLY A 373 -61.19 -5.05 4.78
N GLU A 374 -62.35 -4.72 4.17
CA GLU A 374 -63.53 -4.21 4.87
C GLU A 374 -64.82 -4.87 4.35
N TRP A 375 -65.89 -4.83 5.15
CA TRP A 375 -67.22 -5.27 4.75
C TRP A 375 -67.93 -4.16 3.97
N GLU A 376 -68.39 -4.47 2.75
CA GLU A 376 -69.16 -3.56 1.90
C GLU A 376 -70.62 -4.02 1.78
N LEU A 377 -71.51 -3.05 1.56
CA LEU A 377 -72.91 -3.32 1.24
C LEU A 377 -73.07 -3.37 -0.29
N ARG A 378 -73.90 -4.30 -0.76
CA ARG A 378 -74.30 -4.46 -2.16
C ARG A 378 -75.09 -3.29 -2.70
#